data_AF-A0A7X6Q6A0-F1
#
_entry.id   AF-A0A7X6Q6A0-F1
#
_cell.length_a   1.000
_cell.length_b   1.000
_cell.length_c   1.000
_cell.angle_alpha   90.00
_cell.angle_beta   90.00
_cell.angle_gamma   90.00
#
_symmetry.space_group_name_H-M   'P 1'
#
loop_
_entity.id
_entity.type
_entity.pdbx_description
1 polymer ?
#
loop_
_entity_poly.entity_id
_entity_poly.type
_entity_poly.pdbx_seq_one_letter_code
_entity_poly.pdbx_strand_id
1 'polypeptide(L)' 'AGKITIVEVEEVVEIGEIDPDDVHLPGIFVHRIVVNKNPEKRIEQRTVRQA' A
#
# COMPACT_ATOMS: atom_id res chain seq x y z
N ALA A 1 17.02 -0.97 6.61
CA ALA A 1 16.31 -2.17 6.12
C ALA A 1 15.82 -2.97 7.32
N GLY A 2 14.58 -3.43 7.29
CA GLY A 2 14.02 -4.27 8.34
C GLY A 2 14.41 -5.74 8.14
N LYS A 3 14.73 -6.46 9.21
CA LYS A 3 14.88 -7.91 9.17
C LYS A 3 13.55 -8.61 8.83
N ILE A 4 12.44 -7.98 9.21
CA ILE A 4 11.07 -8.41 8.90
C ILE A 4 10.32 -7.18 8.41
N THR A 5 9.65 -7.31 7.27
CA THR A 5 8.85 -6.25 6.63
C THR A 5 7.40 -6.69 6.61
N ILE A 6 6.54 -5.89 7.23
CA ILE A 6 5.08 -6.08 7.21
C ILE A 6 4.50 -4.89 6.44
N VAL A 7 3.71 -5.15 5.42
CA VAL A 7 3.02 -4.11 4.65
C VAL A 7 1.54 -4.10 5.00
N GLU A 8 0.98 -2.92 5.17
CA GLU A 8 -0.45 -2.69 5.26
C GLU A 8 -0.96 -2.24 3.89
N VAL A 9 -2.00 -2.88 3.38
CA VAL A 9 -2.57 -2.61 2.05
C VAL A 9 -4.08 -2.49 2.13
N GLU A 10 -4.66 -1.70 1.24
CA GLU A 10 -6.12 -1.55 1.14
C GLU A 10 -6.77 -2.77 0.47
N GLU A 11 -6.07 -3.38 -0.49
CA GLU A 11 -6.56 -4.50 -1.29
C GLU A 11 -5.50 -5.60 -1.43
N VAL A 12 -5.97 -6.85 -1.49
CA VAL A 12 -5.17 -8.02 -1.85
C VAL A 12 -5.82 -8.66 -3.05
N VAL A 13 -4.99 -8.93 -4.05
CA VAL A 13 -5.35 -9.45 -5.36
C VAL A 13 -4.64 -10.79 -5.58
N GLU A 14 -5.13 -11.55 -6.55
CA GLU A 14 -4.53 -12.84 -6.90
C GLU A 14 -3.21 -12.66 -7.69
N ILE A 15 -2.40 -13.72 -7.71
CA ILE A 15 -1.11 -13.69 -8.40
C ILE A 15 -1.34 -13.49 -9.91
N GLY A 16 -0.66 -12.49 -10.46
CA GLY A 16 -0.77 -12.13 -11.88
C GLY A 16 -1.84 -11.09 -12.20
N GLU A 17 -2.64 -10.64 -11.22
CA GLU A 17 -3.59 -9.54 -11.41
C GLU A 17 -2.91 -8.16 -11.45
N ILE A 18 -1.69 -8.05 -10.91
CA ILE A 18 -0.83 -6.86 -11.07
C ILE A 18 0.14 -7.11 -12.23
N ASP A 19 0.15 -6.21 -13.21
CA ASP A 19 1.12 -6.26 -14.30
C ASP A 19 2.56 -6.12 -13.75
N PRO A 20 3.52 -6.93 -14.19
CA PRO A 20 4.91 -6.84 -13.74
C PRO A 20 5.54 -5.45 -13.87
N ASP A 21 5.17 -4.66 -14.89
CA ASP A 21 5.69 -3.30 -15.10
C ASP A 21 5.05 -2.27 -14.15
N ASP A 22 3.90 -2.59 -13.54
CA ASP A 22 3.21 -1.76 -12.53
C ASP A 22 3.67 -2.06 -11.08
N VAL A 23 4.55 -3.05 -10.87
CA VAL A 23 5.05 -3.42 -9.53
C VAL A 23 6.08 -2.41 -9.03
N HIS A 24 5.68 -1.53 -8.12
CA HIS A 24 6.58 -0.56 -7.48
C HIS A 24 7.57 -1.18 -6.47
N LEU A 25 7.12 -2.19 -5.70
CA LEU A 25 7.92 -2.85 -4.69
C LEU A 25 7.84 -4.38 -4.89
N PRO A 26 8.93 -5.01 -5.34
CA PRO A 26 8.95 -6.46 -5.53
C PRO A 26 8.66 -7.23 -4.24
N GLY A 27 7.87 -8.30 -4.36
CA GLY A 27 7.43 -9.12 -3.22
C GLY A 27 8.58 -9.73 -2.39
N ILE A 28 9.79 -9.84 -2.94
CA ILE A 28 10.97 -10.34 -2.22
C ILE A 28 11.33 -9.50 -0.98
N PHE A 29 10.92 -8.23 -0.93
CA PHE A 29 11.18 -7.35 0.21
C PHE A 29 10.10 -7.44 1.30
N VAL A 30 9.02 -8.18 1.07
CA VAL A 30 7.83 -8.24 1.92
C VAL A 30 7.72 -9.61 2.57
N HIS A 31 7.54 -9.65 3.90
CA HIS A 31 7.44 -10.91 4.65
C HIS A 31 6.01 -11.24 5.05
N ARG A 32 5.17 -10.23 5.31
CA ARG A 32 3.76 -10.39 5.69
C ARG A 32 2.94 -9.24 5.12
N ILE A 33 1.69 -9.54 4.77
CA ILE A 33 0.72 -8.58 4.24
C ILE A 33 -0.44 -8.51 5.22
N VAL A 34 -0.88 -7.31 5.58
CA VAL A 34 -2.05 -7.04 6.40
C VAL A 34 -3.04 -6.23 5.59
N VAL A 35 -4.29 -6.70 5.50
CA VAL A 35 -5.33 -5.99 4.75
C VAL A 35 -6.11 -5.08 5.69
N ASN A 36 -6.03 -3.77 5.44
CA ASN A 36 -6.88 -2.78 6.06
C ASN A 36 -7.71 -2.09 4.96
N LYS A 37 -8.93 -2.59 4.72
CA LYS A 37 -9.78 -2.12 3.61
C LYS A 37 -10.17 -0.64 3.69
N ASN A 38 -10.20 -0.06 4.89
CA ASN A 38 -10.65 1.31 5.12
C ASN A 38 -9.74 2.01 6.14
N PRO A 39 -8.48 2.31 5.78
CA PRO A 39 -7.56 3.00 6.66
C PRO A 39 -7.99 4.46 6.84
N GLU A 40 -7.74 5.01 8.02
CA GLU A 40 -7.99 6.42 8.26
C GLU A 40 -6.95 7.28 7.53
N LYS A 41 -7.34 7.94 6.44
CA LYS A 41 -6.46 8.85 5.68
C LYS A 41 -6.56 10.27 6.22
N ARG A 42 -5.92 10.52 7.37
CA ARG A 42 -5.92 11.84 8.02
C ARG A 42 -5.16 12.86 7.16
N ILE A 43 -5.80 13.99 6.89
CA ILE A 43 -5.15 15.16 6.30
C ILE A 43 -4.84 16.13 7.43
N GLU A 44 -3.56 16.25 7.79
CA GLU A 44 -3.14 17.15 8.87
C GLU A 44 -3.48 18.61 8.57
N GLN A 45 -3.22 19.06 7.33
CA GLN A 45 -3.53 20.43 6.88
C GLN A 45 -4.27 20.38 5.54
N ARG A 46 -5.58 20.61 5.57
CA ARG A 46 -6.44 20.57 4.38
C ARG A 46 -6.55 21.96 3.75
N THR A 47 -5.60 22.31 2.89
CA THR A 47 -5.62 23.56 2.13
C THR A 47 -6.47 23.42 0.87
N VAL A 48 -7.43 24.32 0.68
CA VAL A 48 -8.29 24.37 -0.51
C VAL A 48 -8.22 25.76 -1.15
N ARG A 49 -8.28 25.83 -2.50
CA ARG A 49 -8.49 27.11 -3.19
C ARG A 49 -9.96 27.52 -3.07
N GLN A 50 -10.24 28.82 -2.99
CA GLN A 50 -11.61 29.30 -3.15
C GLN A 50 -12.10 28.98 -4.57
N ALA A 51 -13.39 28.63 -4.66
CA ALA A 51 -14.08 28.32 -5.91
C ALA A 51 -14.24 29.57 -6.78
#